data_AF-A0A085B7G4-F1
#
_entry.id   AF-A0A085B7G4-F1
#
_cell.length_a   1.000
_cell.length_b   1.000
_cell.length_c   1.000
_cell.angle_alpha   90.00
_cell.angle_beta   90.00
_cell.angle_gamma   90.00
#
_symmetry.space_group_name_H-M   'P 1'
#
loop_
_entity.id
_entity.type
_entity.pdbx_description
1 polymer ?
#
loop_
_entity_poly.entity_id
_entity_poly.type
_entity_poly.pdbx_seq_one_letter_code
_entity_poly.pdbx_strand_id
1 'polypeptide(L)'
;MRNINLAIILVFFGLLLNCHNTNSKEKNSPNTSKESKTTEIFHYLKPSNKPTEPQYKTLYNGYSLAINSNSSGQALVFDKGGFETTKILNFFYETPEIVFHLYKSNLDNIIVLIEGRDYYGSNLGIYYIEKNTNKIVEIDDTITYEQDDAETKGFKFPKAEITKNDGSLKCKIYLGNKFLFEKKYDISSSEEKTISKKNELKKQTLNEHSKITTQSISLDLDSDGHKENFVINFNDGTIKGNKNSEREIFFDKKSLIIQKEFEDNNPHDLINYKYYLNELNNSVILEKVEFKKETSVENVDLCKLNYTYFPKDKIYLSQVDFFNTQFLHELVRDINLKEAIEITTKTNQKYNCTSPLSTKELDFLIEKSVLDNNSVNSYNNLAYYLEQNKQYRESVFLLKNILGKYPTRVVSWINYGDSLWGMNDKLQAKEAYKKYISLMKSQNKDSSKIPKRVYDRIQ
;
A
#
# COMPACT_ATOMS: atom_id res chain seq x y z
N MET A 1 27.09 38.95 40.26
CA MET A 1 28.36 38.23 40.49
C MET A 1 28.05 36.90 41.15
N ARG A 2 28.43 35.79 40.48
CA ARG A 2 28.76 34.42 40.97
C ARG A 2 27.77 33.70 41.90
N ASN A 3 27.48 32.40 41.82
CA ASN A 3 27.86 31.23 41.01
C ASN A 3 26.83 30.13 41.45
N ILE A 4 26.10 29.44 40.57
CA ILE A 4 26.45 28.21 39.82
C ILE A 4 26.38 26.89 40.65
N ASN A 5 25.64 25.91 40.12
CA ASN A 5 25.75 24.42 40.19
C ASN A 5 25.21 23.66 41.42
N LEU A 6 24.74 22.40 41.35
CA LEU A 6 24.34 21.40 40.33
C LEU A 6 23.67 20.27 41.18
N ALA A 7 22.43 19.86 40.91
CA ALA A 7 22.03 18.54 40.37
C ALA A 7 22.24 17.23 41.21
N ILE A 8 21.20 16.36 41.14
CA ILE A 8 21.19 14.89 40.96
C ILE A 8 20.82 13.93 42.14
N ILE A 9 19.62 13.31 41.97
CA ILE A 9 19.21 11.87 41.96
C ILE A 9 19.75 10.89 43.04
N LEU A 10 18.84 10.21 43.78
CA LEU A 10 18.61 8.73 43.76
C LEU A 10 17.74 8.23 44.95
N VAL A 11 16.63 7.58 44.59
CA VAL A 11 15.78 6.73 45.43
C VAL A 11 16.17 5.28 45.12
N PHE A 12 16.50 4.47 46.12
CA PHE A 12 16.53 3.00 45.98
C PHE A 12 16.20 2.26 47.29
N PHE A 13 15.17 1.42 47.19
CA PHE A 13 14.94 0.08 47.75
C PHE A 13 14.81 -0.18 49.27
N GLY A 14 13.63 -0.72 49.62
CA GLY A 14 13.43 -1.65 50.72
C GLY A 14 12.85 -2.97 50.20
N LEU A 15 13.67 -4.02 50.21
CA LEU A 15 13.32 -5.43 50.04
C LEU A 15 13.07 -6.03 51.43
N LEU A 16 11.97 -6.75 51.62
CA LEU A 16 11.91 -7.81 52.64
C LEU A 16 11.24 -9.05 52.04
N LEU A 17 12.05 -10.09 51.95
CA LEU A 17 11.67 -11.48 51.74
C LEU A 17 10.96 -12.01 52.97
N ASN A 18 9.96 -12.87 52.77
CA ASN A 18 9.69 -13.93 53.73
C ASN A 18 9.20 -15.18 53.00
N CYS A 19 9.99 -16.26 53.13
CA CYS A 19 9.65 -17.60 52.69
C CYS A 19 8.81 -18.28 53.77
N HIS A 20 7.70 -18.90 53.40
CA HIS A 20 7.24 -20.10 54.11
C HIS A 20 6.74 -21.14 53.11
N ASN A 21 7.35 -22.31 53.22
CA ASN A 21 7.06 -23.53 52.51
C ASN A 21 6.00 -24.32 53.29
N THR A 22 4.87 -24.67 52.68
CA THR A 22 3.98 -25.73 53.16
C THR A 22 3.33 -26.46 51.98
N ASN A 23 3.50 -27.78 51.99
CA ASN A 23 2.85 -28.76 51.13
C ASN A 23 1.33 -28.51 50.97
N SER A 24 0.84 -28.51 49.73
CA SER A 24 -0.57 -28.81 49.45
C SER A 24 -0.75 -29.59 48.16
N LYS A 25 -1.31 -30.79 48.32
CA LYS A 25 -2.04 -31.64 47.38
C LYS A 25 -2.45 -30.97 46.07
N GLU A 26 -2.17 -31.65 44.96
CA GLU A 26 -2.83 -31.46 43.66
C GLU A 26 -4.35 -31.45 43.85
N LYS A 27 -4.92 -30.25 43.78
CA LYS A 27 -6.30 -30.04 43.38
C LYS A 27 -6.22 -29.43 41.99
N ASN A 28 -6.79 -30.13 41.01
CA ASN A 28 -7.09 -29.57 39.70
C ASN A 28 -7.84 -28.25 39.91
N SER A 29 -7.16 -27.14 39.64
CA SER A 29 -7.79 -25.83 39.58
C SER A 29 -8.84 -25.87 38.47
N PRO A 30 -10.07 -25.38 38.68
CA PRO A 30 -10.99 -25.19 37.57
C PRO A 30 -10.31 -24.25 36.57
N ASN A 31 -10.33 -24.63 35.29
CA ASN A 31 -9.87 -23.77 34.19
C ASN A 31 -10.58 -22.42 34.32
N THR A 32 -9.86 -21.41 34.81
CA THR A 32 -10.38 -20.05 34.89
C THR A 32 -10.41 -19.50 33.46
N SER A 33 -11.56 -19.59 32.81
CA SER A 33 -11.81 -18.89 31.54
C SER A 33 -11.57 -17.40 31.76
N LYS A 34 -10.53 -16.85 31.15
CA LYS A 34 -10.26 -15.41 31.17
C LYS A 34 -11.27 -14.73 30.24
N GLU A 35 -12.27 -14.08 30.83
CA GLU A 35 -13.22 -13.27 30.09
C GLU A 35 -12.53 -12.00 29.57
N SER A 36 -12.37 -11.90 28.25
CA SER A 36 -11.75 -10.73 27.61
C SER A 36 -12.81 -9.71 27.22
N LYS A 37 -12.65 -8.45 27.66
CA LYS A 37 -13.44 -7.33 27.14
C LYS A 37 -12.82 -6.80 25.84
N THR A 38 -13.67 -6.40 24.91
CA THR A 38 -13.30 -5.71 23.67
C THR A 38 -13.50 -4.21 23.84
N THR A 39 -12.64 -3.40 23.23
CA THR A 39 -12.78 -1.94 23.18
C THR A 39 -12.72 -1.52 21.72
N GLU A 40 -13.68 -0.70 21.29
CA GLU A 40 -13.61 -0.08 19.96
C GLU A 40 -12.44 0.89 19.95
N ILE A 41 -11.56 0.73 18.96
CA ILE A 41 -10.33 1.51 18.84
C ILE A 41 -10.38 2.46 17.65
N PHE A 42 -11.24 2.19 16.68
CA PHE A 42 -11.36 3.00 15.47
C PHE A 42 -12.70 2.75 14.78
N HIS A 43 -13.34 3.84 14.37
CA HIS A 43 -14.57 3.87 13.59
C HIS A 43 -14.38 4.77 12.37
N TYR A 44 -14.77 4.29 11.19
CA TYR A 44 -14.69 5.06 9.95
C TYR A 44 -15.89 4.81 9.04
N LEU A 45 -16.55 5.90 8.66
CA LEU A 45 -17.70 5.95 7.76
C LEU A 45 -17.29 6.68 6.46
N LYS A 46 -17.50 6.05 5.29
CA LYS A 46 -17.33 6.70 3.99
C LYS A 46 -18.69 6.89 3.30
N PRO A 47 -19.05 8.12 2.88
CA PRO A 47 -20.25 8.35 2.07
C PRO A 47 -20.07 7.84 0.63
N SER A 48 -21.15 7.35 0.04
CA SER A 48 -21.23 6.61 -1.24
C SER A 48 -20.80 7.33 -2.53
N ASN A 49 -20.28 8.56 -2.46
CA ASN A 49 -20.03 9.39 -3.64
C ASN A 49 -18.55 9.40 -4.07
N LYS A 50 -18.06 8.30 -4.65
CA LYS A 50 -16.97 8.26 -5.67
C LYS A 50 -16.67 6.83 -6.15
N PRO A 51 -16.99 6.47 -7.42
CA PRO A 51 -16.79 5.12 -7.97
C PRO A 51 -15.35 4.76 -8.39
N THR A 52 -14.38 5.69 -8.31
CA THR A 52 -13.09 5.54 -9.01
C THR A 52 -11.87 5.27 -8.13
N GLU A 53 -12.03 5.02 -6.82
CA GLU A 53 -10.90 4.64 -5.95
C GLU A 53 -11.12 3.23 -5.39
N PRO A 54 -10.45 2.20 -5.95
CA PRO A 54 -10.64 0.81 -5.54
C PRO A 54 -9.85 0.41 -4.32
N GLN A 55 -9.04 1.30 -3.72
CA GLN A 55 -8.17 0.99 -2.58
C GLN A 55 -8.47 1.89 -1.39
N TYR A 56 -8.89 1.27 -0.30
CA TYR A 56 -9.02 1.93 1.01
C TYR A 56 -7.74 1.67 1.79
N LYS A 57 -7.23 2.59 2.62
CA LYS A 57 -6.07 2.30 3.48
C LYS A 57 -6.21 3.05 4.81
N THR A 58 -6.35 2.33 5.91
CA THR A 58 -6.27 2.91 7.26
C THR A 58 -5.09 2.34 8.02
N LEU A 59 -4.41 3.18 8.80
CA LEU A 59 -3.25 2.80 9.60
C LEU A 59 -3.62 2.75 11.09
N TYR A 60 -3.40 1.62 11.73
CA TYR A 60 -3.57 1.46 13.17
C TYR A 60 -2.45 0.62 13.76
N ASN A 61 -1.65 1.17 14.69
CA ASN A 61 -0.60 0.43 15.41
C ASN A 61 0.37 -0.38 14.52
N GLY A 62 0.80 0.20 13.40
CA GLY A 62 1.68 -0.46 12.41
C GLY A 62 0.97 -1.43 11.46
N TYR A 63 -0.35 -1.55 11.57
CA TYR A 63 -1.20 -2.27 10.65
C TYR A 63 -1.79 -1.33 9.62
N SER A 64 -1.86 -1.76 8.38
CA SER A 64 -2.56 -1.15 7.27
C SER A 64 -3.71 -2.07 6.87
N LEU A 65 -4.95 -1.59 6.96
CA LEU A 65 -6.11 -2.31 6.46
C LEU A 65 -6.62 -1.63 5.19
N ALA A 66 -6.85 -2.42 4.15
CA ALA A 66 -7.29 -1.99 2.85
C ALA A 66 -8.41 -2.88 2.31
N ILE A 67 -9.32 -2.31 1.53
CA ILE A 67 -10.20 -3.11 0.66
C ILE A 67 -9.79 -2.80 -0.76
N ASN A 68 -9.53 -3.84 -1.54
CA ASN A 68 -9.27 -3.75 -2.97
C ASN A 68 -10.49 -4.27 -3.71
N SER A 69 -11.15 -3.41 -4.48
CA SER A 69 -12.29 -3.80 -5.31
C SER A 69 -11.86 -3.91 -6.77
N ASN A 70 -12.17 -5.02 -7.43
CA ASN A 70 -11.96 -5.19 -8.87
C ASN A 70 -13.19 -5.86 -9.51
N SER A 71 -13.13 -6.14 -10.81
CA SER A 71 -14.22 -6.80 -11.55
C SER A 71 -14.48 -8.25 -11.10
N SER A 72 -13.56 -8.86 -10.35
CA SER A 72 -13.67 -10.24 -9.85
C SER A 72 -14.13 -10.35 -8.40
N GLY A 73 -14.26 -9.23 -7.67
CA GLY A 73 -14.69 -9.22 -6.28
C GLY A 73 -14.09 -8.10 -5.44
N GLN A 74 -14.33 -8.17 -4.13
CA GLN A 74 -13.69 -7.31 -3.14
C GLN A 74 -12.74 -8.16 -2.28
N ALA A 75 -11.58 -7.61 -1.92
CA ALA A 75 -10.61 -8.28 -1.08
C ALA A 75 -10.17 -7.39 0.07
N LEU A 76 -10.25 -7.90 1.30
CA LEU A 76 -9.65 -7.28 2.47
C LEU A 76 -8.15 -7.57 2.49
N VAL A 77 -7.36 -6.53 2.38
CA VAL A 77 -5.91 -6.56 2.42
C VAL A 77 -5.44 -6.04 3.77
N PHE A 78 -4.60 -6.80 4.44
CA PHE A 78 -4.04 -6.46 5.73
C PHE A 78 -2.52 -6.52 5.67
N ASP A 79 -1.85 -5.40 5.88
CA ASP A 79 -0.40 -5.28 5.88
C ASP A 79 0.09 -4.93 7.28
N LYS A 80 1.08 -5.67 7.79
CA LYS A 80 1.81 -5.31 9.01
C LYS A 80 3.31 -5.41 8.76
N GLY A 81 3.98 -4.27 8.70
CA GLY A 81 5.43 -4.23 8.55
C GLY A 81 5.92 -4.91 7.26
N GLY A 82 5.17 -4.78 6.16
CA GLY A 82 5.52 -5.32 4.84
C GLY A 82 5.03 -6.75 4.60
N PHE A 83 4.33 -7.36 5.55
CA PHE A 83 3.67 -8.65 5.36
C PHE A 83 2.20 -8.42 5.05
N GLU A 84 1.84 -8.62 3.79
CA GLU A 84 0.47 -8.53 3.31
C GLU A 84 -0.26 -9.87 3.45
N THR A 85 -1.49 -9.84 3.95
CA THR A 85 -2.44 -10.95 3.97
C THR A 85 -3.74 -10.50 3.35
N THR A 86 -4.20 -11.23 2.35
CA THR A 86 -5.38 -10.88 1.56
C THR A 86 -6.48 -11.91 1.75
N LYS A 87 -7.70 -11.44 1.98
CA LYS A 87 -8.91 -12.26 2.13
C LYS A 87 -9.96 -11.76 1.16
N ILE A 88 -10.35 -12.61 0.20
CA ILE A 88 -11.49 -12.34 -0.67
C ILE A 88 -12.75 -12.31 0.19
N LEU A 89 -13.53 -11.24 0.06
CA LEU A 89 -14.83 -11.06 0.69
C LEU A 89 -15.86 -11.79 -0.16
N ASN A 90 -16.70 -12.63 0.44
CA ASN A 90 -17.73 -13.36 -0.31
C ASN A 90 -18.94 -12.50 -0.69
N PHE A 91 -18.93 -11.22 -0.29
CA PHE A 91 -19.94 -10.26 -0.69
C PHE A 91 -19.36 -9.26 -1.70
N PHE A 92 -20.12 -9.02 -2.77
CA PHE A 92 -19.85 -8.01 -3.77
C PHE A 92 -20.96 -6.97 -3.71
N TYR A 93 -20.60 -5.71 -3.48
CA TYR A 93 -21.54 -4.63 -3.53
C TYR A 93 -21.09 -3.64 -4.60
N GLU A 94 -21.99 -3.35 -5.53
CA GLU A 94 -21.71 -2.42 -6.63
C GLU A 94 -21.59 -0.97 -6.13
N THR A 95 -22.25 -0.60 -5.03
CA THR A 95 -22.34 0.79 -4.54
C THR A 95 -22.59 0.97 -3.02
N PRO A 96 -21.97 0.22 -2.09
CA PRO A 96 -22.33 0.35 -0.68
C PRO A 96 -21.58 1.49 0.00
N GLU A 97 -22.17 2.02 1.07
CA GLU A 97 -21.36 2.60 2.13
C GLU A 97 -20.67 1.46 2.88
N ILE A 98 -19.33 1.40 2.82
CA ILE A 98 -18.55 0.46 3.62
C ILE A 98 -18.14 1.15 4.91
N VAL A 99 -18.51 0.55 6.04
CA VAL A 99 -18.12 1.01 7.37
C VAL A 99 -17.15 0.02 7.99
N PHE A 100 -16.02 0.54 8.47
CA PHE A 100 -15.04 -0.26 9.19
C PHE A 100 -15.17 0.00 10.68
N HIS A 101 -15.35 -1.07 11.44
CA HIS A 101 -15.20 -1.04 12.88
C HIS A 101 -14.02 -1.91 13.27
N LEU A 102 -13.02 -1.30 13.88
CA LEU A 102 -11.89 -2.04 14.44
C LEU A 102 -12.04 -2.09 15.96
N TYR A 103 -12.02 -3.30 16.48
CA TYR A 103 -12.00 -3.57 17.91
C TYR A 103 -10.68 -4.19 18.30
N LYS A 104 -10.13 -3.72 19.42
CA LYS A 104 -9.02 -4.38 20.08
C LYS A 104 -9.56 -5.21 21.22
N SER A 105 -9.22 -6.49 21.23
CA SER A 105 -9.42 -7.31 22.43
C SER A 105 -8.30 -7.06 23.44
N ASN A 106 -8.58 -7.27 24.72
CA ASN A 106 -7.54 -7.27 25.77
C ASN A 106 -6.47 -8.36 25.59
N LEU A 107 -6.65 -9.26 24.62
CA LEU A 107 -5.68 -10.26 24.19
C LEU A 107 -4.77 -9.75 23.05
N ASP A 108 -4.81 -8.45 22.77
CA ASP A 108 -4.11 -7.75 21.67
C ASP A 108 -4.41 -8.27 20.25
N ASN A 109 -5.47 -9.06 20.08
CA ASN A 109 -5.98 -9.42 18.75
C ASN A 109 -6.86 -8.29 18.20
N ILE A 110 -6.81 -8.12 16.88
CA ILE A 110 -7.64 -7.14 16.16
C ILE A 110 -8.85 -7.88 15.61
N ILE A 111 -10.03 -7.32 15.85
CA ILE A 111 -11.28 -7.75 15.24
C ILE A 111 -11.68 -6.66 14.27
N VAL A 112 -11.93 -7.04 13.03
CA VAL A 112 -12.42 -6.14 12.01
C VAL A 112 -13.86 -6.54 11.74
N LEU A 113 -14.79 -5.61 12.00
CA LEU A 113 -16.13 -5.70 11.45
C LEU A 113 -16.17 -4.84 10.18
N ILE A 114 -16.62 -5.43 9.09
CA ILE A 114 -16.86 -4.77 7.82
C ILE A 114 -18.36 -4.79 7.63
N GLU A 115 -18.98 -3.62 7.70
CA GLU A 115 -20.40 -3.47 7.39
C GLU A 115 -20.52 -2.97 5.95
N GLY A 116 -21.09 -3.80 5.08
CA GLY A 116 -21.54 -3.37 3.75
C GLY A 116 -23.01 -2.98 3.84
N ARG A 117 -23.33 -1.74 3.46
CA ARG A 117 -24.71 -1.24 3.46
C ARG A 117 -25.21 -1.06 2.04
N ASP A 118 -26.35 -1.64 1.73
CA ASP A 118 -27.08 -1.37 0.49
C ASP A 118 -28.54 -0.99 0.79
N TYR A 119 -29.35 -0.86 -0.27
CA TYR A 119 -30.77 -0.50 -0.14
C TYR A 119 -31.59 -1.59 0.56
N TYR A 120 -31.13 -2.84 0.56
CA TYR A 120 -31.85 -4.01 1.04
C TYR A 120 -31.44 -4.46 2.44
N GLY A 121 -30.35 -3.92 2.99
CA GLY A 121 -29.96 -4.17 4.37
C GLY A 121 -28.50 -3.90 4.66
N SER A 122 -28.06 -4.38 5.81
CA SER A 122 -26.65 -4.35 6.22
C SER A 122 -26.14 -5.78 6.34
N ASN A 123 -24.96 -6.00 5.78
CA ASN A 123 -24.24 -7.26 5.87
C ASN A 123 -22.97 -7.06 6.68
N LEU A 124 -22.74 -7.93 7.65
CA LEU A 124 -21.62 -7.83 8.57
C LEU A 124 -20.62 -8.96 8.33
N GLY A 125 -19.44 -8.60 7.81
CA GLY A 125 -18.25 -9.43 7.81
C GLY A 125 -17.48 -9.27 9.11
N ILE A 126 -17.11 -10.38 9.73
CA ILE A 126 -16.34 -10.43 10.98
C ILE A 126 -15.05 -11.18 10.71
N TYR A 127 -13.95 -10.50 10.95
CA TYR A 127 -12.61 -11.05 10.76
C TYR A 127 -11.82 -10.93 12.05
N TYR A 128 -11.16 -12.00 12.43
CA TYR A 128 -10.25 -12.04 13.56
C TYR A 128 -8.82 -12.14 13.07
N ILE A 129 -7.96 -11.26 13.57
CA ILE A 129 -6.56 -11.22 13.20
C ILE A 129 -5.72 -11.60 14.41
N GLU A 130 -5.05 -12.72 14.30
CA GLU A 130 -4.17 -13.21 15.34
C GLU A 130 -2.86 -12.39 15.36
N LYS A 131 -2.55 -11.78 16.50
CA LYS A 131 -1.38 -10.88 16.65
C LYS A 131 -0.05 -11.52 16.24
N ASN A 132 0.15 -12.79 16.60
CA ASN A 132 1.45 -13.45 16.50
C ASN A 132 1.70 -14.03 15.11
N THR A 133 0.65 -14.43 14.40
CA THR A 133 0.74 -15.08 13.08
C THR A 133 0.33 -14.16 11.95
N ASN A 134 -0.31 -13.02 12.26
CA ASN A 134 -1.04 -12.17 11.31
C ASN A 134 -2.10 -12.93 10.49
N LYS A 135 -2.50 -14.13 10.94
CA LYS A 135 -3.49 -14.93 10.25
C LYS A 135 -4.85 -14.28 10.39
N ILE A 136 -5.49 -14.01 9.24
CA ILE A 136 -6.90 -13.61 9.17
C ILE A 136 -7.75 -14.87 9.23
N VAL A 137 -8.60 -14.94 10.25
CA VAL A 137 -9.63 -15.96 10.39
C VAL A 137 -10.97 -15.29 10.13
N GLU A 138 -11.64 -15.73 9.07
CA GLU A 138 -13.03 -15.37 8.84
C GLU A 138 -13.90 -16.05 9.90
N ILE A 139 -14.63 -15.21 10.64
CA ILE A 139 -15.53 -15.64 11.70
C ILE A 139 -16.91 -15.84 11.08
N ASP A 140 -17.42 -14.82 10.38
CA ASP A 140 -18.70 -14.91 9.70
C ASP A 140 -18.84 -13.75 8.72
N ASP A 141 -19.42 -14.00 7.58
CA ASP A 141 -19.68 -13.02 6.52
C ASP A 141 -21.11 -13.09 5.99
N THR A 142 -21.96 -13.90 6.64
CA THR A 142 -23.35 -14.17 6.21
C THR A 142 -24.40 -13.44 7.03
N ILE A 143 -23.98 -12.54 7.93
CA ILE A 143 -24.89 -11.89 8.87
C ILE A 143 -25.59 -10.74 8.17
N THR A 144 -26.85 -10.96 7.82
CA THR A 144 -27.78 -9.92 7.37
C THR A 144 -28.54 -9.36 8.57
N TYR A 145 -28.75 -8.04 8.63
CA TYR A 145 -29.72 -7.44 9.53
C TYR A 145 -30.42 -6.23 8.89
N GLU A 146 -31.71 -6.08 9.18
CA GLU A 146 -32.48 -4.91 8.82
C GLU A 146 -32.19 -3.76 9.80
N GLN A 147 -31.94 -2.57 9.29
CA GLN A 147 -31.77 -1.35 10.11
C GLN A 147 -33.11 -0.71 10.53
N ASP A 148 -34.24 -1.36 10.24
CA ASP A 148 -35.58 -0.82 10.44
C ASP A 148 -35.97 -0.79 11.92
N ASP A 149 -35.65 0.33 12.56
CA ASP A 149 -36.41 0.84 13.70
C ASP A 149 -36.70 2.32 13.45
N ALA A 150 -37.84 2.59 12.80
CA ALA A 150 -38.31 3.93 12.43
C ALA A 150 -38.46 4.87 13.65
N GLU A 151 -38.50 4.32 14.87
CA GLU A 151 -38.61 5.10 16.11
C GLU A 151 -37.27 5.58 16.66
N THR A 152 -36.16 4.91 16.35
CA THR A 152 -34.84 5.38 16.77
C THR A 152 -34.19 6.20 15.66
N LYS A 153 -34.37 7.53 15.72
CA LYS A 153 -33.69 8.54 14.87
C LYS A 153 -32.14 8.57 15.01
N GLY A 154 -31.52 7.49 15.49
CA GLY A 154 -30.08 7.37 15.70
C GLY A 154 -29.57 6.03 15.19
N PHE A 155 -28.55 6.09 14.34
CA PHE A 155 -27.81 4.93 13.86
C PHE A 155 -27.28 4.11 15.05
N LYS A 156 -27.66 2.83 15.12
CA LYS A 156 -27.10 1.87 16.09
C LYS A 156 -25.97 1.12 15.40
N PHE A 157 -24.77 1.17 15.97
CA PHE A 157 -23.61 0.48 15.42
C PHE A 157 -23.53 -0.96 15.93
N PRO A 158 -23.08 -1.91 15.09
CA PRO A 158 -22.81 -3.26 15.52
C PRO A 158 -21.61 -3.27 16.48
N LYS A 159 -21.79 -3.85 17.68
CA LYS A 159 -20.75 -4.08 18.68
C LYS A 159 -20.46 -5.57 18.77
N ALA A 160 -19.18 -5.95 18.81
CA ALA A 160 -18.75 -7.32 19.02
C ALA A 160 -18.11 -7.52 20.40
N GLU A 161 -18.50 -8.59 21.09
CA GLU A 161 -17.84 -9.09 22.30
C GLU A 161 -17.22 -10.46 22.01
N ILE A 162 -15.91 -10.59 22.20
CA ILE A 162 -15.20 -11.83 21.93
C ILE A 162 -14.58 -12.37 23.21
N THR A 163 -14.84 -13.65 23.47
CA THR A 163 -14.24 -14.43 24.55
C THR A 163 -13.41 -15.55 23.96
N LYS A 164 -12.12 -15.64 24.28
CA LYS A 164 -11.27 -16.78 23.92
C LYS A 164 -11.20 -17.74 25.11
N ASN A 165 -11.57 -18.99 24.89
CA ASN A 165 -11.33 -20.10 25.81
C ASN A 165 -10.37 -21.10 25.13
N ASP A 166 -9.70 -21.96 25.89
CA ASP A 166 -8.68 -22.89 25.36
C ASP A 166 -9.20 -23.61 24.09
N GLY A 167 -8.60 -23.30 22.95
CA GLY A 167 -8.98 -23.86 21.65
C GLY A 167 -10.26 -23.33 21.01
N SER A 168 -10.98 -22.36 21.59
CA SER A 168 -12.19 -21.79 20.99
C SER A 168 -12.32 -20.26 21.13
N LEU A 169 -12.89 -19.62 20.10
CA LEU A 169 -13.35 -18.24 20.13
C LEU A 169 -14.87 -18.22 20.21
N LYS A 170 -15.43 -17.41 21.09
CA LYS A 170 -16.86 -17.13 21.18
C LYS A 170 -17.07 -15.67 20.83
N CYS A 171 -17.85 -15.39 19.79
CA CYS A 171 -18.21 -14.05 19.35
C CYS A 171 -19.69 -13.80 19.61
N LYS A 172 -20.03 -12.70 20.30
CA LYS A 172 -21.39 -12.20 20.47
C LYS A 172 -21.51 -10.86 19.78
N ILE A 173 -22.54 -10.69 18.96
CA ILE A 173 -22.81 -9.42 18.25
C ILE A 173 -24.07 -8.77 18.81
N TYR A 174 -23.99 -7.46 18.95
CA TYR A 174 -25.06 -6.60 19.45
C TYR A 174 -25.30 -5.45 18.48
N LEU A 175 -26.55 -5.02 18.33
CA LEU A 175 -26.92 -3.77 17.66
C LEU A 175 -27.45 -2.80 18.72
N GLY A 176 -26.62 -1.84 19.13
CA GLY A 176 -26.85 -1.11 20.38
C GLY A 176 -26.87 -2.06 21.58
N ASN A 177 -27.99 -2.14 22.29
CA ASN A 177 -28.18 -3.08 23.40
C ASN A 177 -28.89 -4.39 22.99
N LYS A 178 -29.32 -4.53 21.73
CA LYS A 178 -30.03 -5.72 21.24
C LYS A 178 -29.01 -6.79 20.85
N PHE A 179 -29.07 -7.95 21.50
CA PHE A 179 -28.29 -9.11 21.08
C PHE A 179 -28.77 -9.60 19.71
N LEU A 180 -27.85 -9.77 18.76
CA LEU A 180 -28.16 -10.33 17.44
C LEU A 180 -27.93 -11.84 17.44
N PHE A 181 -26.69 -12.28 17.69
CA PHE A 181 -26.35 -13.70 17.70
C PHE A 181 -25.05 -13.97 18.47
N GLU A 182 -24.82 -15.25 18.76
CA GLU A 182 -23.60 -15.79 19.34
C GLU A 182 -23.11 -16.96 18.50
N LYS A 183 -21.81 -17.01 18.21
CA LYS A 183 -21.19 -18.14 17.51
C LYS A 183 -19.88 -18.53 18.17
N LYS A 184 -19.64 -19.84 18.25
CA LYS A 184 -18.41 -20.44 18.77
C LYS A 184 -17.61 -21.03 17.61
N TYR A 185 -16.30 -20.84 17.68
CA TYR A 185 -15.33 -21.22 16.66
C TYR A 185 -14.26 -22.08 17.31
N ASP A 186 -13.98 -23.22 16.72
CA ASP A 186 -12.84 -24.05 17.12
C ASP A 186 -11.58 -23.56 16.40
N ILE A 187 -10.62 -23.06 17.16
CA ILE A 187 -9.33 -22.58 16.67
C ILE A 187 -8.20 -23.59 16.91
N SER A 188 -8.46 -24.69 17.63
CA SER A 188 -7.46 -25.70 18.00
C SER A 188 -6.85 -26.42 16.78
N SER A 189 -7.64 -26.66 15.75
CA SER A 189 -7.20 -27.29 14.48
C SER A 189 -6.15 -26.48 13.71
N SER A 190 -5.96 -25.20 14.05
CA SER A 190 -4.97 -24.32 13.42
C SER A 190 -3.65 -24.22 14.20
N GLU A 191 -3.65 -24.53 15.49
CA GLU A 191 -2.45 -24.46 16.35
C GLU A 191 -1.62 -25.76 16.28
N GLU A 192 -2.25 -26.94 16.18
CA GLU A 192 -1.55 -28.24 16.18
C GLU A 192 -0.71 -28.53 14.92
N LYS A 193 -1.14 -28.08 13.73
CA LYS A 193 -0.36 -28.22 12.48
C LYS A 193 0.92 -27.38 12.49
N THR A 194 1.00 -26.37 13.35
CA THR A 194 2.17 -25.48 13.48
C THR A 194 3.20 -26.04 14.45
N ILE A 195 2.78 -26.78 15.47
CA ILE A 195 3.67 -27.36 16.48
C ILE A 195 4.39 -28.61 15.94
N SER A 196 3.74 -29.44 15.12
CA SER A 196 4.44 -30.61 14.52
C SER A 196 5.52 -30.19 13.53
N LYS A 197 5.28 -29.14 12.71
CA LYS A 197 6.29 -28.54 11.82
C LYS A 197 7.47 -27.89 12.57
N LYS A 198 7.24 -27.36 13.78
CA LYS A 198 8.29 -26.72 14.59
C LYS A 198 9.22 -27.73 15.27
N ASN A 199 8.74 -28.95 15.52
CA ASN A 199 9.55 -30.03 16.10
C ASN A 199 10.34 -30.82 15.04
N GLU A 200 9.88 -30.87 13.78
CA GLU A 200 10.73 -31.31 12.65
C GLU A 200 11.85 -30.31 12.35
N LEU A 201 11.58 -29.00 12.42
CA LEU A 201 12.60 -27.96 12.18
C LEU A 201 13.73 -27.91 13.23
N LYS A 202 13.49 -28.37 14.46
CA LYS A 202 14.48 -28.33 15.56
C LYS A 202 15.42 -29.54 15.62
N LYS A 203 15.11 -30.65 14.93
CA LYS A 203 16.04 -31.79 14.78
C LYS A 203 16.98 -31.63 13.60
N GLN A 204 16.79 -30.60 12.79
CA GLN A 204 17.56 -30.31 11.57
C GLN A 204 18.41 -29.04 11.74
N THR A 205 19.01 -28.85 12.91
CA THR A 205 19.97 -27.76 13.16
C THR A 205 21.20 -28.27 13.90
N LEU A 206 21.89 -29.23 13.27
CA LEU A 206 23.33 -29.38 13.42
C LEU A 206 23.88 -30.24 12.27
N ASN A 207 23.68 -29.79 11.02
CA ASN A 207 24.55 -30.08 9.88
C ASN A 207 24.01 -29.36 8.63
N GLU A 208 24.94 -28.83 7.83
CA GLU A 208 24.81 -28.26 6.48
C GLU A 208 24.48 -26.76 6.35
N HIS A 209 25.56 -26.00 6.06
CA HIS A 209 25.52 -24.80 5.22
C HIS A 209 25.08 -25.13 3.79
N SER A 210 23.87 -25.67 3.59
CA SER A 210 23.32 -25.80 2.24
C SER A 210 22.84 -24.42 1.78
N LYS A 211 23.67 -23.74 0.98
CA LYS A 211 23.26 -22.57 0.19
C LYS A 211 21.97 -22.93 -0.53
N ILE A 212 20.91 -22.15 -0.35
CA ILE A 212 19.70 -22.31 -1.15
C ILE A 212 20.03 -21.84 -2.56
N THR A 213 20.32 -22.79 -3.45
CA THR A 213 20.79 -22.51 -4.81
C THR A 213 19.75 -22.77 -5.85
N THR A 214 18.64 -23.40 -5.46
CA THR A 214 17.54 -23.74 -6.35
C THR A 214 16.29 -22.95 -5.96
N GLN A 215 15.68 -22.26 -6.92
CA GLN A 215 14.42 -21.54 -6.78
C GLN A 215 13.38 -22.13 -7.73
N SER A 216 12.11 -22.10 -7.32
CA SER A 216 10.99 -22.46 -8.19
C SER A 216 10.12 -21.24 -8.44
N ILE A 217 9.80 -20.98 -9.72
CA ILE A 217 8.91 -19.88 -10.12
C ILE A 217 7.83 -20.40 -11.05
N SER A 218 6.70 -19.70 -11.08
CA SER A 218 5.55 -20.03 -11.92
C SER A 218 5.17 -18.81 -12.74
N LEU A 219 5.31 -18.88 -14.07
CA LEU A 219 5.17 -17.74 -14.99
C LEU A 219 4.18 -18.04 -16.11
N ASP A 220 3.38 -17.05 -16.48
CA ASP A 220 2.55 -17.04 -17.68
C ASP A 220 3.29 -16.24 -18.76
N LEU A 221 3.98 -16.95 -19.67
CA LEU A 221 4.87 -16.36 -20.67
C LEU A 221 4.16 -15.97 -21.97
N ASP A 222 3.03 -16.59 -22.29
CA ASP A 222 2.25 -16.39 -23.52
C ASP A 222 0.98 -15.55 -23.31
N SER A 223 0.65 -15.22 -22.07
CA SER A 223 -0.55 -14.46 -21.67
C SER A 223 -1.86 -15.20 -21.86
N ASP A 224 -1.83 -16.55 -21.85
CA ASP A 224 -3.04 -17.37 -22.01
C ASP A 224 -3.73 -17.70 -20.66
N GLY A 225 -3.12 -17.28 -19.54
CA GLY A 225 -3.59 -17.55 -18.18
C GLY A 225 -3.01 -18.83 -17.55
N HIS A 226 -2.28 -19.64 -18.31
CA HIS A 226 -1.62 -20.85 -17.85
C HIS A 226 -0.19 -20.55 -17.39
N LYS A 227 0.10 -20.86 -16.13
CA LYS A 227 1.44 -20.69 -15.57
C LYS A 227 2.27 -21.96 -15.74
N GLU A 228 3.46 -21.81 -16.32
CA GLU A 228 4.48 -22.84 -16.38
C GLU A 228 5.41 -22.76 -15.17
N ASN A 229 5.82 -23.92 -14.65
CA ASN A 229 6.74 -24.00 -13.51
C ASN A 229 8.18 -24.17 -13.99
N PHE A 230 9.08 -23.34 -13.47
CA PHE A 230 10.51 -23.38 -13.74
C PHE A 230 11.28 -23.64 -12.46
N VAL A 231 12.33 -24.45 -12.56
CA VAL A 231 13.30 -24.69 -11.49
C VAL A 231 14.64 -24.11 -11.92
N ILE A 232 15.11 -23.10 -11.20
CA ILE A 232 16.30 -22.31 -11.52
C ILE A 232 17.39 -22.64 -10.51
N ASN A 233 18.57 -23.02 -10.98
CA ASN A 233 19.73 -23.24 -10.15
C ASN A 233 20.79 -22.15 -10.39
N PHE A 234 21.00 -21.30 -9.39
CA PHE A 234 21.93 -20.17 -9.46
C PHE A 234 23.40 -20.59 -9.37
N ASN A 235 23.72 -21.81 -8.90
CA ASN A 235 25.10 -22.29 -8.84
C ASN A 235 25.69 -22.61 -10.21
N ASP A 236 24.92 -23.32 -11.03
CA ASP A 236 25.37 -23.84 -12.32
C ASP A 236 24.69 -23.11 -13.51
N GLY A 237 23.80 -22.15 -13.22
CA GLY A 237 23.08 -21.38 -14.24
C GLY A 237 22.06 -22.21 -15.00
N THR A 238 21.62 -23.36 -14.47
CA THR A 238 20.66 -24.23 -15.17
C THR A 238 19.21 -23.83 -14.89
N ILE A 239 18.36 -23.97 -15.90
CA ILE A 239 16.92 -23.72 -15.83
C ILE A 239 16.23 -24.98 -16.35
N LYS A 240 15.31 -25.54 -15.56
CA LYS A 240 14.48 -26.68 -15.94
C LYS A 240 13.03 -26.23 -16.06
N GLY A 241 12.44 -26.40 -17.24
CA GLY A 241 11.06 -26.03 -17.56
C GLY A 241 10.64 -26.60 -18.92
N ASN A 242 9.45 -26.24 -19.40
CA ASN A 242 8.93 -26.72 -20.68
C ASN A 242 9.65 -26.08 -21.90
N LYS A 243 9.46 -26.66 -23.09
CA LYS A 243 10.20 -26.34 -24.32
C LYS A 243 9.84 -24.97 -24.90
N ASN A 244 10.70 -23.98 -24.64
CA ASN A 244 11.09 -22.82 -25.47
C ASN A 244 11.67 -21.67 -24.63
N SER A 245 11.77 -21.85 -23.31
CA SER A 245 12.19 -20.83 -22.33
C SER A 245 13.57 -20.19 -22.49
N GLU A 246 14.48 -20.66 -23.36
CA GLU A 246 15.82 -20.08 -23.48
C GLU A 246 15.81 -18.61 -23.99
N ARG A 247 14.72 -18.15 -24.60
CA ARG A 247 14.57 -16.76 -25.04
C ARG A 247 13.94 -15.87 -23.98
N GLU A 248 13.06 -16.41 -23.16
CA GLU A 248 12.30 -15.69 -22.15
C GLU A 248 12.96 -15.75 -20.77
N ILE A 249 13.67 -16.83 -20.45
CA ILE A 249 14.32 -17.06 -19.16
C ILE A 249 15.73 -17.56 -19.41
N PHE A 250 16.73 -16.74 -19.11
CA PHE A 250 18.12 -17.11 -19.34
C PHE A 250 19.04 -16.43 -18.32
N PHE A 251 20.24 -16.98 -18.14
CA PHE A 251 21.29 -16.30 -17.39
C PHE A 251 22.13 -15.45 -18.33
N ASP A 252 22.32 -14.17 -17.98
CA ASP A 252 23.38 -13.34 -18.52
C ASP A 252 24.41 -13.11 -17.40
N LYS A 253 25.58 -13.74 -17.54
CA LYS A 253 26.63 -13.79 -16.51
C LYS A 253 26.09 -14.40 -15.21
N LYS A 254 25.85 -13.58 -14.17
CA LYS A 254 25.37 -14.00 -12.85
C LYS A 254 23.94 -13.55 -12.58
N SER A 255 23.32 -12.87 -13.54
CA SER A 255 21.97 -12.34 -13.42
C SER A 255 21.02 -13.28 -14.14
N LEU A 256 19.98 -13.71 -13.44
CA LEU A 256 18.83 -14.34 -14.09
C LEU A 256 18.02 -13.23 -14.76
N ILE A 257 17.77 -13.40 -16.05
CA ILE A 257 16.93 -12.54 -16.86
C ILE A 257 15.63 -13.25 -17.15
N ILE A 258 14.51 -12.60 -16.84
CA ILE A 258 13.17 -13.02 -17.24
C ILE A 258 12.59 -11.92 -18.12
N GLN A 259 12.26 -12.23 -19.36
CA GLN A 259 11.70 -11.29 -20.32
C GLN A 259 10.47 -11.83 -21.02
N LYS A 260 9.57 -10.91 -21.39
CA LYS A 260 8.36 -11.19 -22.15
C LYS A 260 8.11 -10.07 -23.12
N GLU A 261 7.83 -10.43 -24.36
CA GLU A 261 7.42 -9.53 -25.43
C GLU A 261 6.04 -9.95 -25.92
N PHE A 262 5.13 -9.00 -26.04
CA PHE A 262 3.81 -9.25 -26.60
C PHE A 262 3.27 -8.03 -27.33
N GLU A 263 2.33 -8.26 -28.23
CA GLU A 263 1.64 -7.24 -29.00
C GLU A 263 0.19 -7.14 -28.55
N ASP A 264 -0.25 -5.94 -28.15
CA ASP A 264 -1.67 -5.62 -28.00
C ASP A 264 -2.19 -5.06 -29.32
N ASN A 265 -3.37 -5.48 -29.76
CA ASN A 265 -3.84 -5.29 -31.13
C ASN A 265 -4.63 -3.99 -31.36
N ASN A 266 -4.81 -3.13 -30.35
CA ASN A 266 -5.57 -1.89 -30.52
C ASN A 266 -5.26 -0.80 -29.48
N PRO A 267 -4.33 0.14 -29.79
CA PRO A 267 -3.45 0.22 -30.95
C PRO A 267 -2.38 -0.89 -30.95
N HIS A 268 -1.65 -1.08 -32.06
CA HIS A 268 -0.52 -2.02 -32.12
C HIS A 268 0.59 -1.58 -31.14
N ASP A 269 0.53 -2.12 -29.92
CA ASP A 269 1.46 -1.85 -28.82
C ASP A 269 2.40 -3.04 -28.67
N LEU A 270 3.65 -2.87 -29.07
CA LEU A 270 4.71 -3.83 -28.76
C LEU A 270 5.25 -3.52 -27.36
N ILE A 271 5.00 -4.41 -26.40
CA ILE A 271 5.39 -4.27 -25.01
C ILE A 271 6.45 -5.31 -24.67
N ASN A 272 7.55 -4.88 -24.09
CA ASN A 272 8.65 -5.74 -23.66
C ASN A 272 9.00 -5.44 -22.19
N TYR A 273 9.02 -6.48 -21.36
CA TYR A 273 9.52 -6.44 -19.99
C TYR A 273 10.78 -7.27 -19.90
N LYS A 274 11.76 -6.82 -19.11
CA LYS A 274 12.99 -7.56 -18.83
C LYS A 274 13.44 -7.35 -17.39
N TYR A 275 13.25 -8.37 -16.56
CA TYR A 275 13.58 -8.40 -15.14
C TYR A 275 14.99 -8.93 -14.96
N TYR A 276 15.81 -8.23 -14.16
CA TYR A 276 17.17 -8.63 -13.82
C TYR A 276 17.21 -9.03 -12.35
N LEU A 277 17.56 -10.28 -12.08
CA LEU A 277 17.54 -10.87 -10.74
C LEU A 277 18.94 -11.38 -10.37
N ASN A 278 19.40 -11.06 -9.16
CA ASN A 278 20.72 -11.44 -8.67
C ASN A 278 20.65 -12.22 -7.38
N GLU A 279 21.62 -13.11 -7.18
CA GLU A 279 21.84 -13.77 -5.90
C GLU A 279 22.50 -12.80 -4.90
N LEU A 280 21.89 -12.64 -3.73
CA LEU A 280 22.42 -11.91 -2.59
C LEU A 280 22.15 -12.70 -1.30
N ASN A 281 23.21 -13.12 -0.59
CA ASN A 281 23.12 -13.80 0.70
C ASN A 281 22.14 -15.00 0.73
N ASN A 282 22.29 -15.94 -0.20
CA ASN A 282 21.41 -17.12 -0.36
C ASN A 282 19.94 -16.78 -0.67
N SER A 283 19.67 -15.57 -1.16
CA SER A 283 18.36 -15.14 -1.63
C SER A 283 18.50 -14.58 -3.04
N VAL A 284 17.41 -14.58 -3.80
CA VAL A 284 17.37 -13.95 -5.11
C VAL A 284 16.57 -12.67 -5.00
N ILE A 285 17.17 -11.56 -5.42
CA ILE A 285 16.57 -10.23 -5.36
C ILE A 285 16.42 -9.64 -6.76
N LEU A 286 15.39 -8.82 -6.93
CA LEU A 286 15.23 -7.98 -8.11
C LEU A 286 16.29 -6.86 -8.05
N GLU A 287 17.07 -6.71 -9.12
CA GLU A 287 18.03 -5.60 -9.29
C GLU A 287 17.37 -4.45 -10.03
N LYS A 288 16.77 -4.73 -11.19
CA LYS A 288 16.09 -3.74 -12.04
C LYS A 288 15.08 -4.39 -12.96
N VAL A 289 14.22 -3.57 -13.55
CA VAL A 289 13.33 -3.94 -14.66
C VAL A 289 13.52 -2.98 -15.81
N GLU A 290 13.83 -3.48 -17.00
CA GLU A 290 13.76 -2.71 -18.24
C GLU A 290 12.38 -2.91 -18.85
N PHE A 291 11.74 -1.80 -19.22
CA PHE A 291 10.42 -1.77 -19.82
C PHE A 291 10.47 -0.96 -21.11
N LYS A 292 9.98 -1.55 -22.19
CA LYS A 292 9.85 -0.89 -23.48
C LYS A 292 8.42 -0.99 -23.97
N LYS A 293 7.89 0.11 -24.51
CA LYS A 293 6.60 0.15 -25.20
C LYS A 293 6.74 0.92 -26.50
N GLU A 294 6.37 0.30 -27.61
CA GLU A 294 6.29 0.96 -28.91
C GLU A 294 4.85 0.92 -29.42
N THR A 295 4.25 2.08 -29.66
CA THR A 295 2.89 2.18 -30.20
C THR A 295 2.97 2.63 -31.64
N SER A 296 2.36 1.87 -32.54
CA SER A 296 2.25 2.21 -33.96
C SER A 296 0.79 2.20 -34.42
N VAL A 297 0.45 3.13 -35.30
CA VAL A 297 -0.84 3.15 -36.01
C VAL A 297 -0.55 3.43 -37.47
N GLU A 298 -1.02 2.56 -38.36
CA GLU A 298 -0.85 2.70 -39.82
C GLU A 298 0.62 2.92 -40.25
N ASN A 299 1.56 2.25 -39.57
CA ASN A 299 3.02 2.39 -39.77
C ASN A 299 3.62 3.75 -39.37
N VAL A 300 2.88 4.57 -38.62
CA VAL A 300 3.43 5.76 -37.98
C VAL A 300 3.80 5.42 -36.54
N ASP A 301 5.08 5.55 -36.20
CA ASP A 301 5.57 5.46 -34.82
C ASP A 301 4.97 6.61 -34.00
N LEU A 302 3.98 6.29 -33.17
CA LEU A 302 3.33 7.27 -32.30
C LEU A 302 4.07 7.42 -30.97
N CYS A 303 4.60 6.31 -30.46
CA CYS A 303 5.19 6.22 -29.14
C CYS A 303 6.39 5.30 -29.12
N LYS A 304 7.48 5.73 -28.49
CA LYS A 304 8.57 4.83 -28.06
C LYS A 304 8.96 5.21 -26.64
N LEU A 305 8.60 4.34 -25.71
CA LEU A 305 8.94 4.47 -24.30
C LEU A 305 10.00 3.42 -23.96
N ASN A 306 11.05 3.83 -23.26
CA ASN A 306 12.08 2.95 -22.75
C ASN A 306 12.48 3.43 -21.35
N TYR A 307 12.20 2.61 -20.34
CA TYR A 307 12.43 2.95 -18.93
C TYR A 307 13.19 1.84 -18.24
N THR A 308 14.08 2.24 -17.33
CA THR A 308 14.67 1.34 -16.33
C THR A 308 14.05 1.65 -14.99
N TYR A 309 13.57 0.63 -14.29
CA TYR A 309 12.99 0.72 -12.95
C TYR A 309 13.92 0.06 -11.94
N PHE A 310 14.05 0.69 -10.77
CA PHE A 310 14.79 0.16 -9.63
C PHE A 310 13.86 -0.05 -8.42
N PRO A 311 14.07 -1.12 -7.64
CA PRO A 311 13.35 -1.30 -6.40
C PRO A 311 13.93 -0.37 -5.32
N LYS A 312 13.07 0.32 -4.57
CA LYS A 312 13.49 1.22 -3.47
C LYS A 312 14.02 0.43 -2.26
N ASP A 313 13.39 -0.72 -2.02
CA ASP A 313 13.75 -1.67 -0.98
C ASP A 313 14.13 -3.01 -1.62
N LYS A 314 14.70 -3.94 -0.85
CA LYS A 314 14.98 -5.29 -1.37
C LYS A 314 13.67 -6.00 -1.69
N ILE A 315 13.48 -6.36 -2.97
CA ILE A 315 12.38 -7.20 -3.42
C ILE A 315 12.94 -8.58 -3.73
N TYR A 316 12.45 -9.59 -3.01
CA TYR A 316 12.83 -10.98 -3.23
C TYR A 316 12.06 -11.56 -4.42
N LEU A 317 12.63 -12.56 -5.09
CA LEU A 317 12.02 -13.23 -6.25
C LEU A 317 10.56 -13.65 -6.01
N SER A 318 10.23 -14.13 -4.80
CA SER A 318 8.87 -14.54 -4.44
C SER A 318 7.86 -13.40 -4.33
N GLN A 319 8.32 -12.15 -4.31
CA GLN A 319 7.50 -10.94 -4.24
C GLN A 319 7.38 -10.26 -5.61
N VAL A 320 8.12 -10.71 -6.63
CA VAL A 320 8.06 -10.12 -7.96
C VAL A 320 6.78 -10.58 -8.64
N ASP A 321 5.91 -9.62 -8.97
CA ASP A 321 4.74 -9.87 -9.81
C ASP A 321 5.10 -9.58 -11.28
N PHE A 322 5.53 -10.64 -11.96
CA PHE A 322 6.04 -10.54 -13.32
C PHE A 322 4.96 -10.08 -14.30
N PHE A 323 5.38 -9.19 -15.20
CA PHE A 323 4.57 -8.67 -16.30
C PHE A 323 3.31 -7.89 -15.86
N ASN A 324 3.27 -7.45 -14.60
CA ASN A 324 2.22 -6.61 -14.06
C ASN A 324 2.62 -5.12 -14.10
N THR A 325 1.85 -4.29 -14.80
CA THR A 325 2.06 -2.84 -14.86
C THR A 325 1.87 -2.16 -13.51
N GLN A 326 0.99 -2.68 -12.65
CA GLN A 326 0.79 -2.17 -11.30
C GLN A 326 2.03 -2.40 -10.43
N PHE A 327 2.69 -3.55 -10.58
CA PHE A 327 3.96 -3.83 -9.89
C PHE A 327 5.06 -2.85 -10.31
N LEU A 328 5.14 -2.49 -11.61
CA LEU A 328 6.07 -1.45 -12.07
C LEU A 328 5.86 -0.09 -11.36
N HIS A 329 4.63 0.26 -11.00
CA HIS A 329 4.33 1.50 -10.27
C HIS A 329 4.79 1.47 -8.80
N GLU A 330 5.14 0.30 -8.27
CA GLU A 330 5.75 0.16 -6.95
C GLU A 330 7.25 0.46 -6.97
N LEU A 331 7.87 0.28 -8.14
CA LEU A 331 9.27 0.60 -8.41
C LEU A 331 9.45 2.09 -8.73
N VAL A 332 10.70 2.52 -8.86
CA VAL A 332 11.06 3.90 -9.19
C VAL A 332 11.78 3.92 -10.53
N ARG A 333 11.30 4.73 -11.50
CA ARG A 333 12.03 4.92 -12.76
C ARG A 333 13.34 5.64 -12.52
N ASP A 334 14.39 5.16 -13.19
CA ASP A 334 15.66 5.85 -13.30
C ASP A 334 15.57 6.96 -14.32
N ILE A 335 15.06 8.11 -13.88
CA ILE A 335 14.90 9.29 -14.72
C ILE A 335 15.72 10.44 -14.17
N ASN A 336 16.31 11.22 -15.07
CA ASN A 336 16.87 12.52 -14.76
C ASN A 336 15.86 13.65 -15.06
N LEU A 337 16.18 14.87 -14.61
CA LEU A 337 15.25 16.00 -14.71
C LEU A 337 14.91 16.37 -16.16
N LYS A 338 15.86 16.19 -17.09
CA LYS A 338 15.64 16.46 -18.50
C LYS A 338 14.66 15.45 -19.10
N GLU A 339 14.85 14.16 -18.81
CA GLU A 339 13.94 13.09 -19.24
C GLU A 339 12.54 13.27 -18.66
N ALA A 340 12.43 13.61 -17.37
CA ALA A 340 11.14 13.88 -16.73
C ALA A 340 10.36 15.01 -17.43
N ILE A 341 11.05 16.10 -17.82
CA ILE A 341 10.43 17.19 -18.60
C ILE A 341 10.07 16.70 -20.01
N GLU A 342 10.93 15.93 -20.66
CA GLU A 342 10.67 15.39 -22.00
C GLU A 342 9.42 14.49 -22.02
N ILE A 343 9.29 13.60 -21.04
CA ILE A 343 8.12 12.70 -20.90
C ILE A 343 6.83 13.49 -20.68
N THR A 344 6.89 14.56 -19.87
CA THR A 344 5.72 15.39 -19.54
C THR A 344 5.38 16.43 -20.61
N THR A 345 6.30 16.74 -21.54
CA THR A 345 6.08 17.69 -22.65
C THR A 345 5.65 17.00 -23.94
N LYS A 346 6.22 15.84 -24.25
CA LYS A 346 5.90 15.05 -25.46
C LYS A 346 4.60 14.25 -25.36
N THR A 347 3.85 14.47 -24.29
CA THR A 347 2.63 13.78 -23.93
C THR A 347 1.55 13.98 -25.01
N ASN A 348 1.47 13.06 -25.98
CA ASN A 348 0.33 13.01 -26.89
C ASN A 348 -0.86 12.37 -26.16
N GLN A 349 -1.67 13.22 -25.52
CA GLN A 349 -2.88 12.78 -24.81
C GLN A 349 -3.84 11.99 -25.71
N LYS A 350 -3.77 12.17 -27.05
CA LYS A 350 -4.64 11.46 -28.00
C LYS A 350 -4.36 9.95 -28.08
N TYR A 351 -3.13 9.52 -27.80
CA TYR A 351 -2.70 8.11 -27.97
C TYR A 351 -2.17 7.50 -26.68
N ASN A 352 -2.48 8.09 -25.52
CA ASN A 352 -2.01 7.62 -24.21
C ASN A 352 -0.49 7.39 -24.14
N CYS A 353 0.28 8.20 -24.89
CA CYS A 353 1.74 8.25 -24.86
C CYS A 353 2.27 8.96 -23.61
N THR A 354 1.73 8.59 -22.47
CA THR A 354 1.90 9.29 -21.21
C THR A 354 2.27 8.25 -20.18
N SER A 355 3.46 8.38 -19.60
CA SER A 355 3.76 7.69 -18.35
C SER A 355 3.70 8.75 -17.26
N PRO A 356 2.58 8.84 -16.50
CA PRO A 356 2.48 9.82 -15.44
C PRO A 356 3.61 9.60 -14.44
N LEU A 357 4.31 10.67 -14.07
CA LEU A 357 5.24 10.64 -12.94
C LEU A 357 4.45 10.53 -11.65
N SER A 358 4.87 9.66 -10.73
CA SER A 358 4.31 9.57 -9.39
C SER A 358 5.06 10.50 -8.43
N THR A 359 4.44 10.82 -7.29
CA THR A 359 5.12 11.58 -6.22
C THR A 359 6.38 10.88 -5.70
N LYS A 360 6.43 9.53 -5.70
CA LYS A 360 7.63 8.76 -5.32
C LYS A 360 8.80 9.01 -6.27
N GLU A 361 8.51 9.08 -7.57
CA GLU A 361 9.52 9.34 -8.60
C GLU A 361 9.98 10.79 -8.59
N LEU A 362 9.07 11.73 -8.28
CA LEU A 362 9.45 13.13 -8.09
C LEU A 362 10.36 13.32 -6.88
N ASP A 363 10.10 12.59 -5.79
CA ASP A 363 10.95 12.57 -4.59
C ASP A 363 12.35 12.05 -4.93
N PHE A 364 12.43 10.87 -5.57
CA PHE A 364 13.70 10.31 -6.06
C PHE A 364 14.43 11.25 -7.03
N LEU A 365 13.68 11.93 -7.91
CA LEU A 365 14.25 12.87 -8.86
C LEU A 365 14.88 14.08 -8.14
N ILE A 366 14.26 14.60 -7.08
CA ILE A 366 14.81 15.69 -6.25
C ILE A 366 16.07 15.24 -5.51
N GLU A 367 16.10 14.01 -5.00
CA GLU A 367 17.29 13.41 -4.37
C GLU A 367 18.44 13.27 -5.37
N LYS A 368 18.16 12.76 -6.57
CA LYS A 368 19.16 12.51 -7.62
C LYS A 368 19.64 13.80 -8.29
N SER A 369 18.73 14.72 -8.58
CA SER A 369 19.01 16.01 -9.23
C SER A 369 18.70 17.14 -8.26
N VAL A 370 19.67 17.55 -7.45
CA VAL A 370 19.44 18.49 -6.35
C VAL A 370 18.61 19.71 -6.80
N LEU A 371 17.50 19.97 -6.10
CA LEU A 371 16.71 21.19 -6.26
C LEU A 371 17.52 22.39 -5.76
N ASP A 372 18.09 23.18 -6.66
CA ASP A 372 18.96 24.32 -6.36
C ASP A 372 18.73 25.50 -7.33
N ASN A 373 19.60 26.52 -7.30
CA ASN A 373 19.45 27.72 -8.13
C ASN A 373 19.57 27.42 -9.64
N ASN A 374 20.26 26.34 -10.01
CA ASN A 374 20.47 25.95 -11.40
C ASN A 374 19.31 25.09 -11.91
N SER A 375 18.70 24.27 -11.04
CA SER A 375 17.64 23.32 -11.42
C SER A 375 16.21 23.81 -11.15
N VAL A 376 16.01 24.83 -10.29
CA VAL A 376 14.67 25.30 -9.89
C VAL A 376 13.79 25.75 -11.05
N ASN A 377 14.37 26.31 -12.12
CA ASN A 377 13.62 26.66 -13.33
C ASN A 377 13.06 25.40 -14.02
N SER A 378 13.89 24.37 -14.17
CA SER A 378 13.52 23.09 -14.76
C SER A 378 12.45 22.37 -13.92
N TYR A 379 12.58 22.37 -12.59
CA TYR A 379 11.54 21.81 -11.71
C TYR A 379 10.22 22.59 -11.78
N ASN A 380 10.26 23.91 -11.86
CA ASN A 380 9.05 24.70 -12.05
C ASN A 380 8.37 24.42 -13.40
N ASN A 381 9.16 24.21 -14.46
CA ASN A 381 8.64 23.81 -15.77
C ASN A 381 8.02 22.42 -15.71
N LEU A 382 8.67 21.47 -15.05
CA LEU A 382 8.12 20.13 -14.83
C LEU A 382 6.77 20.20 -14.10
N ALA A 383 6.66 20.98 -13.02
CA ALA A 383 5.39 21.18 -12.32
C ALA A 383 4.32 21.80 -13.22
N TYR A 384 4.68 22.79 -14.03
CA TYR A 384 3.76 23.37 -15.01
C TYR A 384 3.23 22.32 -15.99
N TYR A 385 4.09 21.50 -16.59
CA TYR A 385 3.64 20.47 -17.54
C TYR A 385 2.80 19.38 -16.88
N LEU A 386 3.13 19.00 -15.63
CA LEU A 386 2.28 18.11 -14.84
C LEU A 386 0.87 18.70 -14.65
N GLU A 387 0.75 19.99 -14.32
CA GLU A 387 -0.54 20.67 -14.21
C GLU A 387 -1.31 20.72 -15.53
N GLN A 388 -0.65 21.04 -16.64
CA GLN A 388 -1.27 21.04 -17.98
C GLN A 388 -1.78 19.64 -18.38
N ASN A 389 -1.11 18.58 -17.91
CA ASN A 389 -1.53 17.19 -18.09
C ASN A 389 -2.55 16.73 -17.04
N LYS A 390 -3.10 17.63 -16.22
CA LYS A 390 -4.05 17.34 -15.13
C LYS A 390 -3.50 16.44 -14.02
N GLN A 391 -2.18 16.28 -13.95
CA GLN A 391 -1.47 15.61 -12.86
C GLN A 391 -1.28 16.59 -11.69
N TYR A 392 -2.41 17.06 -11.16
CA TYR A 392 -2.41 18.17 -10.22
C TYR A 392 -1.75 17.82 -8.87
N ARG A 393 -1.90 16.58 -8.41
CA ARG A 393 -1.30 16.10 -7.15
C ARG A 393 0.23 16.14 -7.22
N GLU A 394 0.78 15.66 -8.32
CA GLU A 394 2.20 15.61 -8.62
C GLU A 394 2.78 17.02 -8.77
N SER A 395 2.08 17.89 -9.50
CA SER A 395 2.44 19.30 -9.62
C SER A 395 2.47 19.99 -8.25
N VAL A 396 1.44 19.81 -7.43
CA VAL A 396 1.35 20.34 -6.06
C VAL A 396 2.50 19.84 -5.19
N PHE A 397 2.84 18.54 -5.26
CA PHE A 397 3.97 17.97 -4.53
C PHE A 397 5.28 18.68 -4.88
N LEU A 398 5.55 18.85 -6.17
CA LEU A 398 6.79 19.49 -6.62
C LEU A 398 6.83 20.98 -6.26
N LEU A 399 5.72 21.69 -6.40
CA LEU A 399 5.61 23.11 -6.08
C LEU A 399 5.75 23.38 -4.58
N LYS A 400 5.25 22.49 -3.71
CA LYS A 400 5.50 22.57 -2.26
C LYS A 400 7.00 22.48 -1.95
N ASN A 401 7.72 21.56 -2.58
CA ASN A 401 9.17 21.44 -2.43
C ASN A 401 9.91 22.69 -2.93
N ILE A 402 9.53 23.20 -4.10
CA ILE A 402 10.10 24.45 -4.64
C ILE A 402 9.84 25.63 -3.71
N LEU A 403 8.60 25.84 -3.27
CA LEU A 403 8.21 26.98 -2.44
C LEU A 403 8.76 26.88 -1.01
N GLY A 404 9.03 25.67 -0.50
CA GLY A 404 9.73 25.45 0.75
C GLY A 404 11.16 26.00 0.73
N LYS A 405 11.87 25.88 -0.41
CA LYS A 405 13.24 26.39 -0.57
C LYS A 405 13.31 27.80 -1.17
N TYR A 406 12.36 28.16 -2.03
CA TYR A 406 12.31 29.41 -2.80
C TYR A 406 10.97 30.14 -2.62
N PRO A 407 10.65 30.59 -1.39
CA PRO A 407 9.31 31.12 -1.07
C PRO A 407 8.97 32.44 -1.77
N THR A 408 9.97 33.15 -2.32
CA THR A 408 9.78 34.40 -3.08
C THR A 408 9.68 34.19 -4.59
N ARG A 409 9.71 32.93 -5.05
CA ARG A 409 9.65 32.58 -6.47
C ARG A 409 8.24 32.77 -7.02
N VAL A 410 8.05 33.89 -7.71
CA VAL A 410 6.74 34.37 -8.18
C VAL A 410 6.02 33.36 -9.07
N VAL A 411 6.70 32.81 -10.08
CA VAL A 411 6.10 31.87 -11.05
C VAL A 411 5.62 30.58 -10.38
N SER A 412 6.28 30.13 -9.32
CA SER A 412 5.87 28.92 -8.60
C SER A 412 4.57 29.11 -7.82
N TRP A 413 4.30 30.31 -7.30
CA TRP A 413 3.04 30.58 -6.61
C TRP A 413 1.82 30.56 -7.53
N ILE A 414 1.92 31.09 -8.75
CA ILE A 414 0.80 31.00 -9.71
C ILE A 414 0.56 29.56 -10.16
N ASN A 415 1.63 28.81 -10.47
CA ASN A 415 1.51 27.39 -10.82
C ASN A 415 0.92 26.57 -9.65
N TYR A 416 1.26 26.93 -8.41
CA TYR A 416 0.71 26.28 -7.21
C TYR A 416 -0.78 26.56 -7.05
N GLY A 417 -1.19 27.81 -7.24
CA GLY A 417 -2.61 28.19 -7.26
C GLY A 417 -3.39 27.49 -8.38
N ASP A 418 -2.85 27.44 -9.60
CA ASP A 418 -3.49 26.76 -10.74
C ASP A 418 -3.64 25.25 -10.49
N SER A 419 -2.61 24.60 -9.93
CA SER A 419 -2.65 23.17 -9.60
C SER A 419 -3.64 22.85 -8.48
N LEU A 420 -3.66 23.65 -7.40
CA LEU A 420 -4.63 23.51 -6.31
C LEU A 420 -6.06 23.73 -6.78
N TRP A 421 -6.26 24.70 -7.67
CA TRP A 421 -7.56 24.93 -8.29
C TRP A 421 -8.01 23.71 -9.10
N GLY A 422 -7.10 23.09 -9.86
CA GLY A 422 -7.33 21.83 -10.58
C GLY A 422 -7.71 20.67 -9.67
N MET A 423 -7.15 20.60 -8.45
CA MET A 423 -7.53 19.64 -7.40
C MET A 423 -8.86 19.97 -6.70
N ASN A 424 -9.52 21.06 -7.07
CA ASN A 424 -10.70 21.61 -6.38
C ASN A 424 -10.44 22.08 -4.94
N ASP A 425 -9.17 22.31 -4.56
CA ASP A 425 -8.80 22.94 -3.29
C ASP A 425 -8.80 24.47 -3.44
N LYS A 426 -10.00 25.02 -3.58
CA LYS A 426 -10.21 26.45 -3.87
C LYS A 426 -9.71 27.37 -2.76
N LEU A 427 -9.77 26.91 -1.50
CA LEU A 427 -9.30 27.69 -0.36
C LEU A 427 -7.79 27.88 -0.41
N GLN A 428 -7.02 26.80 -0.55
CA GLN A 428 -5.56 26.93 -0.67
C GLN A 428 -5.16 27.62 -1.98
N ALA A 429 -5.89 27.41 -3.07
CA ALA A 429 -5.63 28.09 -4.34
C ALA A 429 -5.77 29.62 -4.20
N LYS A 430 -6.82 30.09 -3.52
CA LYS A 430 -7.04 31.52 -3.24
C LYS A 430 -5.88 32.14 -2.45
N GLU A 431 -5.37 31.44 -1.45
CA GLU A 431 -4.21 31.91 -0.67
C GLU A 431 -2.92 31.94 -1.51
N ALA A 432 -2.69 30.93 -2.36
CA ALA A 432 -1.57 30.92 -3.29
C ALA A 432 -1.63 32.09 -4.30
N TYR A 433 -2.81 32.40 -4.83
CA TYR A 433 -3.02 33.54 -5.74
C TYR A 433 -2.81 34.89 -5.07
N LYS A 434 -3.30 35.07 -3.83
CA LYS A 434 -3.01 36.28 -3.04
C LYS A 434 -1.51 36.47 -2.84
N LYS A 435 -0.79 35.38 -2.53
CA LYS A 435 0.67 35.40 -2.36
C LYS A 435 1.38 35.76 -3.68
N TYR A 436 0.94 35.20 -4.81
CA TYR A 436 1.43 35.56 -6.14
C TYR A 436 1.26 37.07 -6.43
N ILE A 437 0.07 37.63 -6.21
CA ILE A 437 -0.20 39.06 -6.41
C ILE A 437 0.68 39.92 -5.51
N SER A 438 0.80 39.56 -4.23
CA SER A 438 1.66 40.25 -3.27
C SER A 438 3.12 40.28 -3.75
N LEU A 439 3.64 39.15 -4.24
CA LEU A 439 5.00 39.07 -4.75
C LEU A 439 5.19 39.87 -6.03
N MET A 440 4.25 39.81 -6.99
CA MET A 440 4.28 40.63 -8.21
C MET A 440 4.41 42.12 -7.87
N LYS A 441 3.62 42.61 -6.91
CA LYS A 441 3.67 44.00 -6.43
C LYS A 441 5.00 44.32 -5.73
N SER A 442 5.40 43.51 -4.76
CA SER A 442 6.61 43.77 -3.94
C SER A 442 7.91 43.76 -4.75
N GLN A 443 7.94 43.04 -5.88
CA GLN A 443 9.09 42.94 -6.76
C GLN A 443 9.01 43.91 -7.95
N ASN A 444 8.10 44.88 -7.91
CA ASN A 444 7.85 45.87 -8.98
C ASN A 444 7.67 45.22 -10.36
N LYS A 445 7.03 44.04 -10.40
CA LYS A 445 6.69 43.39 -11.67
C LYS A 445 5.43 44.01 -12.23
N ASP A 446 5.35 44.03 -13.56
CA ASP A 446 4.21 44.57 -14.30
C ASP A 446 2.90 43.85 -13.90
N SER A 447 1.99 44.59 -13.28
CA SER A 447 0.69 44.06 -12.82
C SER A 447 -0.23 43.67 -13.96
N SER A 448 -0.01 44.17 -15.19
CA SER A 448 -0.79 43.77 -16.37
C SER A 448 -0.52 42.32 -16.77
N LYS A 449 0.59 41.73 -16.33
CA LYS A 449 0.94 40.32 -16.53
C LYS A 449 0.26 39.38 -15.54
N ILE A 450 -0.51 39.87 -14.57
CA ILE A 450 -1.31 39.03 -13.68
C ILE A 450 -2.52 38.53 -14.48
N PRO A 451 -2.67 37.21 -14.72
CA PRO A 451 -3.77 36.71 -15.53
C PRO A 451 -5.12 37.01 -14.89
N LYS A 452 -6.12 37.36 -15.69
CA LYS A 452 -7.49 37.69 -15.22
C LYS A 452 -8.05 36.61 -14.28
N ARG A 453 -7.85 35.32 -14.62
CA ARG A 453 -8.26 34.17 -13.81
C ARG A 453 -7.81 34.24 -12.35
N VAL A 454 -6.67 34.86 -12.06
CA VAL A 454 -6.15 35.01 -10.69
C VAL A 454 -7.09 35.91 -9.89
N TYR A 455 -7.53 37.03 -10.47
CA TYR A 455 -8.48 37.94 -9.81
C TYR A 455 -9.86 37.31 -9.66
N ASP A 456 -10.35 36.62 -10.70
CA ASP A 456 -11.66 35.96 -10.67
C ASP A 456 -11.72 34.87 -9.58
N ARG A 457 -10.62 34.14 -9.35
CA ARG A 457 -10.54 33.02 -8.40
C ARG A 457 -10.29 33.43 -6.95
N ILE A 458 -10.01 34.71 -6.68
CA ILE A 458 -9.84 35.24 -5.31
C ILE A 458 -11.03 36.05 -4.81
N GLN A 459 -12.07 36.24 -5.63
CA GLN A 459 -13.30 36.88 -5.20
C GLN A 459 -14.01 36.05 -4.13
#